data_AF-A0A2K3N107-F1
#
_entry.id   AF-A0A2K3N107-F1
#
_cell.length_a   1.000
_cell.length_b   1.000
_cell.length_c   1.000
_cell.angle_alpha   90.00
_cell.angle_beta   90.00
_cell.angle_gamma   90.00
#
_symmetry.space_group_name_H-M   'P 1'
#
loop_
_entity.id
_entity.type
_entity.pdbx_description
1 polymer ?
#
loop_
_entity_poly.entity_id
_entity_poly.type
_entity_poly.pdbx_seq_one_letter_code
_entity_poly.pdbx_strand_id
1 'polypeptide(L)'
;MSCTHRLSGRVTLDDASGLILHRRVFLKVSICVWRLLRDRLPTKAHLVTRGILSEAAHHCVSGCGEVETAHHMFLCCSTFGALWSLVSSWIDSSLVTAQTIPDHFVQFTYLAGGL
;
A
#
# COMPACT_ATOMS: atom_id res chain seq x y z
N MET A 1 -7.03 14.41 8.22
CA MET A 1 -7.45 13.02 7.96
C MET A 1 -6.95 12.18 9.13
N SER A 2 -7.75 12.05 10.18
CA SER A 2 -7.34 11.30 11.38
C SER A 2 -7.54 9.81 11.12
N CYS A 3 -6.45 9.05 10.95
CA CYS A 3 -6.48 7.59 10.86
C CYS A 3 -6.93 7.04 12.23
N THR A 4 -8.23 6.77 12.37
CA THR A 4 -8.79 6.07 13.53
C THR A 4 -8.71 4.57 13.28
N HIS A 5 -8.10 3.87 14.23
CA HIS A 5 -7.88 2.43 14.23
C HIS A 5 -9.23 1.70 14.23
N ARG A 6 -9.65 1.13 13.09
CA ARG A 6 -10.80 0.21 13.03
C ARG A 6 -10.47 -0.98 12.13
N LEU A 7 -10.11 -2.08 12.78
CA LEU A 7 -10.07 -3.41 12.18
C LEU A 7 -11.51 -3.84 11.88
N SER A 8 -11.93 -3.91 10.62
CA SER A 8 -13.02 -4.79 10.20
C SER A 8 -13.09 -4.88 8.67
N GLY A 9 -12.98 -6.10 8.14
CA GLY A 9 -13.25 -6.43 6.73
C GLY A 9 -12.24 -7.42 6.16
N ARG A 10 -12.42 -8.71 6.42
CA ARG A 10 -11.77 -9.76 5.62
C ARG A 10 -12.40 -9.71 4.22
N VAL A 11 -11.73 -9.06 3.28
CA VAL A 11 -11.88 -9.38 1.87
C VAL A 11 -11.27 -10.77 1.68
N THR A 12 -12.05 -11.70 1.14
CA THR A 12 -11.63 -13.07 0.83
C THR A 12 -10.42 -13.01 -0.09
N LEU A 13 -9.26 -13.48 0.40
CA LEU A 13 -7.99 -13.55 -0.32
C LEU A 13 -8.12 -14.18 -1.72
N ASP A 14 -9.13 -15.01 -1.90
CA ASP A 14 -9.44 -15.72 -3.15
C ASP A 14 -9.92 -14.78 -4.27
N ASP A 15 -10.71 -13.74 -3.97
CA ASP A 15 -11.17 -12.78 -4.99
C ASP A 15 -10.03 -11.87 -5.47
N ALA A 16 -9.14 -11.48 -4.54
CA ALA A 16 -7.93 -10.73 -4.86
C ALA A 16 -6.91 -11.57 -5.65
N SER A 17 -6.86 -12.88 -5.40
CA SER A 17 -5.94 -13.80 -6.07
C SER A 17 -6.29 -14.00 -7.55
N GLY A 18 -7.57 -13.95 -7.92
CA GLY A 18 -8.03 -14.04 -9.31
C GLY A 18 -7.56 -12.89 -10.20
N LEU A 19 -7.31 -11.72 -9.63
CA LEU A 19 -6.86 -10.50 -10.34
C LEU A 19 -5.33 -10.45 -10.54
N ILE A 20 -4.55 -11.29 -9.83
CA ILE A 20 -3.08 -11.32 -9.87
C ILE A 20 -2.54 -11.92 -11.18
N LEU A 21 -3.36 -12.71 -11.89
CA LEU A 21 -2.97 -13.49 -13.07
C LEU A 21 -3.37 -12.85 -14.42
N HIS A 22 -3.88 -11.61 -14.43
CA HIS A 22 -4.13 -10.93 -15.70
C HIS A 22 -2.81 -10.44 -16.31
N ARG A 23 -2.51 -10.95 -17.51
CA ARG A 23 -1.28 -10.88 -18.33
C ARG A 23 -0.77 -9.47 -18.69
N ARG A 24 -1.17 -8.41 -17.98
CA ARG A 24 -0.85 -7.00 -18.28
C ARG A 24 -0.13 -6.25 -17.16
N VAL A 25 -0.06 -6.80 -15.95
CA VAL A 25 0.67 -6.18 -14.85
C VAL A 25 2.09 -6.76 -14.79
N PHE A 26 3.12 -5.90 -14.84
CA PHE A 26 4.51 -6.33 -14.70
C PHE A 26 4.63 -7.20 -13.43
N LEU A 27 5.22 -8.40 -13.55
CA LEU A 27 5.35 -9.38 -12.46
C LEU A 27 5.87 -8.78 -11.14
N LYS A 28 6.72 -7.76 -11.23
CA LYS A 28 7.23 -7.00 -10.08
C LYS A 28 6.14 -6.29 -9.28
N VAL A 29 5.15 -5.70 -9.95
CA VAL A 29 4.01 -5.02 -9.31
C VAL A 29 3.12 -6.05 -8.62
N SER A 30 2.83 -7.18 -9.27
CA SER A 30 2.06 -8.28 -8.66
C SER A 30 2.75 -8.85 -7.41
N ILE A 31 4.06 -9.05 -7.45
CA ILE A 31 4.84 -9.49 -6.27
C ILE A 31 4.81 -8.43 -5.16
N CYS A 32 4.93 -7.14 -5.52
CA CYS A 32 4.88 -6.04 -4.54
C CYS A 32 3.53 -6.04 -3.82
N VAL A 33 2.43 -6.15 -4.56
CA VAL A 33 1.08 -6.19 -3.99
C VAL A 33 0.88 -7.44 -3.14
N TRP A 34 1.30 -8.61 -3.62
CA TRP A 34 1.20 -9.83 -2.83
C TRP A 34 1.96 -9.72 -1.50
N ARG A 35 3.14 -9.07 -1.51
CA ARG A 35 3.88 -8.77 -0.28
C ARG A 35 3.15 -7.77 0.59
N LEU A 36 2.56 -6.73 0.01
CA LEU A 36 1.77 -5.72 0.72
C LEU A 36 0.55 -6.33 1.42
N LEU A 37 -0.23 -7.15 0.71
CA LEU A 37 -1.41 -7.84 1.24
C LEU A 37 -1.08 -8.80 2.38
N ARG A 38 0.15 -9.32 2.43
CA ARG A 38 0.63 -10.21 3.49
C ARG A 38 1.41 -9.50 4.58
N ASP A 39 1.50 -8.16 4.52
CA ASP A 39 2.33 -7.35 5.41
C ASP A 39 3.80 -7.83 5.44
N ARG A 40 4.33 -8.19 4.28
CA ARG A 40 5.71 -8.71 4.09
C ARG A 40 6.60 -7.74 3.34
N LEU A 41 6.26 -6.46 3.32
CA LEU A 41 7.16 -5.43 2.81
C LEU A 41 8.29 -5.16 3.81
N PRO A 42 9.51 -4.86 3.31
CA PRO A 42 10.64 -4.51 4.16
C PRO A 42 10.48 -3.09 4.69
N THR A 43 9.60 -2.91 5.66
CA THR A 43 9.39 -1.64 6.37
C THR A 43 10.33 -1.55 7.57
N LYS A 44 10.72 -0.35 8.00
CA LYS A 44 11.58 -0.21 9.20
C LYS A 44 10.93 -0.79 10.45
N ALA A 45 9.60 -0.71 10.59
CA ALA A 45 8.90 -1.36 11.71
C ALA A 45 9.19 -2.87 11.76
N HIS A 46 9.09 -3.58 10.63
CA HIS A 46 9.41 -5.00 10.57
C HIS A 46 10.89 -5.30 10.82
N LEU A 47 11.80 -4.43 10.38
CA LEU A 47 13.22 -4.61 10.63
C LEU A 47 13.57 -4.42 12.11
N VAL A 48 12.91 -3.49 12.80
CA VAL A 48 13.03 -3.33 14.26
C VAL A 48 12.50 -4.55 14.99
N THR A 49 11.31 -5.07 14.63
CA THR A 49 10.77 -6.31 15.23
C THR A 49 11.70 -7.51 15.07
N ARG A 50 12.51 -7.54 14.01
CA ARG A 50 13.51 -8.59 13.75
C ARG A 50 14.86 -8.33 14.41
N GLY A 51 15.02 -7.22 15.13
CA GLY A 51 16.29 -6.80 15.74
C GLY A 51 17.38 -6.40 14.74
N ILE A 52 17.01 -6.12 13.48
CA ILE A 52 17.96 -5.70 12.43
C ILE A 52 18.26 -4.20 12.57
N LEU A 53 17.25 -3.40 12.91
CA LEU A 53 17.38 -1.96 13.18
C LEU A 53 17.20 -1.68 14.67
N SER A 54 17.89 -0.64 15.16
CA SER A 54 17.64 -0.09 16.49
C SER A 54 16.23 0.47 16.60
N GLU A 55 15.63 0.40 17.79
CA GLU A 55 14.30 0.98 18.02
C GLU A 55 14.24 2.45 17.62
N ALA A 56 15.28 3.26 17.83
CA ALA A 56 15.27 4.68 17.43
C ALA A 56 15.15 4.90 15.89
N ALA A 57 15.34 3.85 15.08
CA ALA A 57 15.33 3.95 13.62
C ALA A 57 13.97 3.58 12.99
N HIS A 58 12.88 3.44 13.74
CA HIS A 58 11.58 3.00 13.22
C HIS A 58 10.79 4.07 12.44
N HIS A 59 11.29 5.31 12.39
CA HIS A 59 10.55 6.44 11.82
C HIS A 59 10.53 6.42 10.28
N CYS A 60 9.42 6.87 9.72
CA CYS A 60 9.11 6.94 8.30
C CYS A 60 10.22 7.65 7.51
N VAL A 61 10.64 7.03 6.40
CA VAL A 61 11.65 7.60 5.48
C VAL A 61 11.29 8.98 4.94
N SER A 62 10.00 9.35 4.87
CA SER A 62 9.57 10.68 4.44
C SER A 62 9.91 11.78 5.45
N GLY A 63 10.30 11.42 6.67
CA GLY A 63 10.59 12.38 7.74
C GLY A 63 9.34 12.94 8.43
N CYS A 64 8.15 12.38 8.19
CA CYS A 64 6.90 12.86 8.80
C CYS A 64 6.73 12.52 10.29
N GLY A 65 7.72 11.88 10.93
CA GLY A 65 7.75 11.59 12.37
C GLY A 65 7.02 10.32 12.82
N GLU A 66 6.19 9.73 11.98
CA GLU A 66 5.42 8.51 12.29
C GLU A 66 6.22 7.21 12.06
N VAL A 67 5.75 6.09 12.60
CA VAL A 67 6.35 4.76 12.39
C VAL A 67 6.23 4.33 10.93
N GLU A 68 7.33 3.86 10.34
CA GLU A 68 7.32 3.33 8.98
C GLU A 68 6.65 1.95 8.92
N THR A 69 5.35 1.95 8.63
CA THR A 69 4.56 0.76 8.33
C THR A 69 4.05 0.81 6.90
N ALA A 70 3.64 -0.33 6.34
CA ALA A 70 3.05 -0.36 5.00
C ALA A 70 1.74 0.45 4.98
N HIS A 71 0.91 0.31 6.01
CA HIS A 71 -0.31 1.10 6.16
C HIS A 71 -0.03 2.61 6.16
N HIS A 72 0.96 3.04 6.95
CA HIS A 72 1.35 4.44 6.98
C HIS A 72 1.85 4.91 5.60
N MET A 73 2.76 4.18 4.95
CA MET A 73 3.36 4.58 3.68
C MET A 73 2.35 4.67 2.53
N PHE A 74 1.37 3.77 2.47
CA PHE A 74 0.41 3.72 1.36
C PHE A 74 -0.90 4.50 1.62
N LEU A 75 -1.28 4.73 2.88
CA LEU A 75 -2.60 5.31 3.20
C LEU A 75 -2.60 6.56 4.08
N CYS A 76 -1.72 6.64 5.10
CA CYS A 76 -1.80 7.71 6.10
C CYS A 76 -0.69 8.77 6.00
N CYS A 77 0.43 8.49 5.31
CA CYS A 77 1.55 9.41 5.25
C CYS A 77 1.19 10.64 4.40
N SER A 78 1.32 11.83 4.97
CA SER A 78 1.04 13.09 4.27
C SER A 78 1.91 13.28 3.03
N THR A 79 3.19 12.94 3.12
CA THR A 79 4.13 13.04 2.00
C THR A 79 3.80 12.06 0.87
N PHE A 80 3.59 10.78 1.20
CA PHE A 80 3.25 9.78 0.19
C PHE A 80 1.83 9.95 -0.36
N GLY A 81 0.89 10.42 0.46
CA GLY A 81 -0.46 10.79 0.03
C GLY A 81 -0.43 11.92 -1.01
N ALA A 82 0.37 12.96 -0.78
CA ALA A 82 0.57 14.03 -1.76
C ALA A 82 1.20 13.50 -3.07
N LEU A 83 2.22 12.64 -2.98
CA LEU A 83 2.80 11.97 -4.14
C LEU A 83 1.75 11.15 -4.89
N TRP A 84 0.89 10.44 -4.18
CA TRP A 84 -0.12 9.60 -4.80
C TRP A 84 -1.21 10.40 -5.51
N SER A 85 -1.59 11.56 -4.96
CA SER A 85 -2.46 12.52 -5.65
C SER A 85 -1.84 13.03 -6.95
N LEU A 86 -0.54 13.34 -6.96
CA LEU A 86 0.18 13.76 -8.17
C LEU A 86 0.22 12.64 -9.22
N VAL A 87 0.54 11.42 -8.81
CA VAL A 87 0.55 10.25 -9.71
C VAL A 87 -0.84 10.00 -10.29
N SER A 88 -1.89 10.07 -9.46
CA SER A 88 -3.28 9.88 -9.88
C SER A 88 -3.72 10.94 -10.90
N SER A 89 -3.34 12.20 -10.68
CA SER A 89 -3.56 13.29 -11.64
C SER A 89 -2.78 13.09 -12.95
N TRP A 90 -1.57 12.52 -12.90
CA TRP A 90 -0.76 12.28 -14.10
C TRP A 90 -1.33 11.17 -14.99
N ILE A 91 -1.93 10.14 -14.39
CA ILE A 91 -2.53 9.01 -15.11
C ILE A 91 -4.02 9.20 -15.43
N ASP A 92 -4.56 10.41 -15.22
CA ASP A 92 -5.99 10.76 -15.38
C ASP A 92 -6.92 9.76 -14.68
N SER A 93 -6.59 9.42 -13.43
CA SER A 93 -7.34 8.46 -12.63
C SER A 93 -7.79 9.05 -11.31
N SER A 94 -9.04 8.79 -10.94
CA SER A 94 -9.63 9.14 -9.63
C SER A 94 -9.19 8.21 -8.49
N LEU A 95 -7.95 7.69 -8.52
CA LEU A 95 -7.40 6.62 -7.67
C LEU A 95 -7.21 7.00 -6.17
N VAL A 96 -7.95 7.98 -5.68
CA VAL A 96 -7.80 8.54 -4.33
C VAL A 96 -9.15 8.54 -3.62
N THR A 97 -9.71 7.36 -3.37
CA THR A 97 -10.67 7.19 -2.26
C THR A 97 -10.66 5.78 -1.66
N ALA A 98 -9.56 5.04 -1.82
CA ALA A 98 -9.41 3.75 -1.17
C ALA A 98 -9.07 3.95 0.32
N GLN A 99 -10.07 3.75 1.18
CA GLN A 99 -9.91 3.76 2.64
C GLN A 99 -9.13 2.52 3.14
N THR A 100 -8.91 1.53 2.26
CA THR A 100 -8.20 0.29 2.58
C THR A 100 -7.24 -0.13 1.45
N ILE A 101 -6.15 -0.80 1.80
CA ILE A 101 -5.12 -1.30 0.86
C ILE A 101 -5.73 -2.20 -0.25
N PRO A 102 -6.69 -3.11 0.04
CA PRO A 102 -7.35 -3.89 -0.99
C PRO A 102 -8.08 -3.05 -2.04
N ASP A 103 -8.79 -2.01 -1.63
CA ASP A 103 -9.57 -1.15 -2.54
C ASP A 103 -8.65 -0.41 -3.52
N HIS A 104 -7.48 0.01 -3.05
CA HIS A 104 -6.45 0.67 -3.85
C HIS A 104 -5.93 -0.25 -4.96
N PHE A 105 -5.72 -1.53 -4.62
CA PHE A 105 -5.24 -2.52 -5.58
C PHE A 105 -6.30 -2.88 -6.62
N VAL A 106 -7.54 -3.12 -6.20
CA VAL A 106 -8.65 -3.43 -7.13
C VAL A 106 -8.84 -2.30 -8.14
N GLN A 107 -8.76 -1.04 -7.69
CA GLN A 107 -8.87 0.13 -8.57
C GLN A 107 -7.68 0.22 -9.55
N PHE A 108 -6.45 -0.02 -9.07
CA PHE A 108 -5.26 -0.04 -9.92
C PHE A 108 -5.32 -1.15 -11.00
N THR A 109 -5.77 -2.35 -10.64
CA THR A 109 -5.89 -3.47 -11.58
C THR A 109 -6.97 -3.21 -12.63
N TYR A 110 -8.10 -2.62 -12.24
CA TYR A 110 -9.18 -2.25 -13.16
C TYR A 110 -8.69 -1.27 -14.25
N LEU A 111 -7.88 -0.28 -13.87
CA LEU A 111 -7.37 0.74 -14.79
C LEU A 111 -6.24 0.25 -15.69
N ALA A 112 -5.35 -0.61 -15.19
CA ALA A 112 -4.29 -1.23 -15.98
C ALA A 112 -4.81 -2.34 -16.93
N GLY A 113 -6.01 -2.85 -16.66
CA GLY A 113 -6.64 -3.97 -17.36
C GLY A 113 -7.71 -3.58 -18.36
N GLY A 114 -7.79 -2.31 -18.79
CA GLY A 114 -8.81 -1.80 -19.72
C GLY A 114 -9.19 -2.79 -20.82
N LEU A 115 -10.52 -2.94 -21.00
CA LEU A 115 -11.20 -3.83 -21.95
C LEU A 115 -10.41 -4.07 -23.25
#